data_AF-X1DI85-F1
#
_entry.id   AF-X1DI85-F1
#
_cell.length_a   1.000
_cell.length_b   1.000
_cell.length_c   1.000
_cell.angle_alpha   90.00
_cell.angle_beta   90.00
_cell.angle_gamma   90.00
#
_symmetry.space_group_name_H-M   'P 1'
#
loop_
_entity.id
_entity.type
_entity.pdbx_description
1 polymer ?
#
loop_
_entity_poly.entity_id
_entity_poly.type
_entity_poly.pdbx_seq_one_letter_code
_entity_poly.pdbx_strand_id
1 'polypeptide(L)'
;FGLLMVYMGKPQPASHNFFGGPWRYWSKVDGITVSPATSPKDNVGDLPYTATLGQKVWFEARIVRADARASTRFRCDPVIVEAGGA
;
A
#
# COMPACT_ATOMS: atom_id res chain seq x y z
N PHE A 1 10.95 17.08 -3.84
CA PHE A 1 10.79 16.19 -2.67
C PHE A 1 10.64 14.76 -3.15
N GLY A 2 11.17 13.76 -2.42
CA GLY A 2 10.96 12.34 -2.74
C GLY A 2 9.65 11.83 -2.15
N LEU A 3 9.08 10.75 -2.69
CA LEU A 3 7.80 10.17 -2.29
C LEU A 3 7.91 8.64 -2.19
N LEU A 4 7.28 8.03 -1.21
CA LEU A 4 6.94 6.61 -1.23
C LEU A 4 5.49 6.49 -1.70
N MET A 5 5.26 5.92 -2.88
CA MET A 5 3.92 5.66 -3.39
C MET A 5 3.51 4.23 -3.02
N VAL A 6 2.28 4.07 -2.53
CA VAL A 6 1.70 2.80 -2.12
C VAL A 6 0.48 2.50 -2.99
N TYR A 7 0.41 1.25 -3.42
CA TYR A 7 -0.65 0.70 -4.25
C TYR A 7 -1.25 -0.52 -3.57
N MET A 8 -2.55 -0.70 -3.76
CA MET A 8 -3.30 -1.84 -3.25
C MET A 8 -3.75 -2.71 -4.42
N GLY A 9 -3.59 -4.03 -4.27
CA GLY A 9 -4.17 -5.02 -5.16
C GLY A 9 -5.67 -5.22 -4.93
N LYS A 10 -6.40 -5.65 -5.94
CA LYS A 10 -7.82 -6.03 -5.78
C LYS A 10 -7.96 -7.16 -4.74
N PRO A 11 -8.78 -7.01 -3.69
CA PRO A 11 -9.03 -8.06 -2.70
C PRO A 11 -9.46 -9.38 -3.34
N GLN A 12 -8.93 -10.50 -2.85
CA GLN A 12 -9.24 -11.85 -3.30
C GLN A 12 -9.71 -12.75 -2.14
N PRO A 13 -10.40 -13.87 -2.43
CA PRO A 13 -10.67 -14.89 -1.43
C PRO A 13 -9.39 -15.42 -0.76
N ALA A 14 -9.47 -15.84 0.50
CA ALA A 14 -8.33 -16.31 1.28
C ALA A 14 -7.55 -17.49 0.64
N SER A 15 -8.23 -18.30 -0.19
CA SER A 15 -7.64 -19.43 -0.90
C SER A 15 -6.68 -19.05 -2.04
N HIS A 16 -6.71 -17.80 -2.51
CA HIS A 16 -5.75 -17.33 -3.51
C HIS A 16 -4.37 -17.14 -2.89
N ASN A 17 -3.36 -17.78 -3.49
CA ASN A 17 -1.98 -17.74 -3.03
C ASN A 17 -1.08 -16.85 -3.90
N PHE A 18 -1.54 -16.49 -5.11
CA PHE A 18 -0.79 -15.67 -6.04
C PHE A 18 -1.63 -14.50 -6.53
N PHE A 19 -1.00 -13.33 -6.67
CA PHE A 19 -1.61 -12.12 -7.19
C PHE A 19 -0.65 -11.39 -8.13
N GLY A 20 -1.08 -11.21 -9.38
CA GLY A 20 -0.31 -10.51 -10.41
C GLY A 20 -0.73 -9.04 -10.63
N GLY A 21 -1.90 -8.65 -10.14
CA GLY A 21 -2.56 -7.38 -10.45
C GLY A 21 -4.08 -7.59 -10.61
N PRO A 22 -4.90 -6.54 -10.78
CA PRO A 22 -4.56 -5.13 -11.00
C PRO A 22 -4.20 -4.36 -9.73
N TRP A 23 -3.37 -3.33 -9.87
CA TRP A 23 -2.90 -2.47 -8.78
C TRP A 23 -3.52 -1.07 -8.89
N ARG A 24 -4.10 -0.55 -7.82
CA ARG A 24 -4.59 0.84 -7.75
C ARG A 24 -3.77 1.67 -6.77
N TYR A 25 -3.52 2.92 -7.12
CA TYR A 25 -2.91 3.88 -6.21
C TYR A 25 -3.79 4.02 -4.97
N TRP A 26 -3.18 3.92 -3.80
CA TRP A 26 -3.86 4.13 -2.53
C TRP A 26 -3.43 5.45 -1.92
N SER A 27 -2.13 5.59 -1.66
CA SER A 27 -1.62 6.75 -0.95
C SER A 27 -0.13 6.99 -1.20
N LYS A 28 0.38 8.07 -0.62
CA LYS A 28 1.79 8.42 -0.63
C LYS A 28 2.26 8.84 0.75
N VAL A 29 3.53 8.58 1.03
CA VAL A 29 4.24 9.18 2.15
C VAL A 29 5.26 10.15 1.57
N ASP A 30 5.12 11.43 1.90
CA ASP A 30 6.10 12.43 1.49
C ASP A 30 7.42 12.19 2.24
N GLY A 31 8.52 12.19 1.50
CA GLY A 31 9.87 12.09 2.07
C GLY A 31 10.28 13.39 2.78
N ILE A 32 11.28 13.29 3.66
CA ILE A 32 11.75 14.40 4.51
C ILE A 32 11.89 15.69 3.70
N THR A 33 11.25 16.75 4.21
CA THR A 33 11.77 18.11 4.02
C THR A 33 11.51 19.12 5.13
N VAL A 34 10.59 18.84 6.06
CA VAL A 34 10.49 19.61 7.31
C VAL A 34 10.18 18.69 8.50
N SER A 35 9.23 17.75 8.34
CA SER A 35 8.92 16.73 9.34
C SER A 35 9.36 15.32 8.88
N PRO A 36 9.96 14.50 9.74
CA PRO A 36 10.27 13.10 9.43
C PRO A 36 9.01 12.28 9.14
N ALA A 37 9.13 11.28 8.26
CA ALA A 37 8.10 10.25 8.15
C ALA A 37 8.06 9.43 9.44
N THR A 38 6.86 9.19 9.97
CA THR A 38 6.64 8.38 11.17
C THR A 38 6.43 6.91 10.80
N SER A 39 6.84 6.02 11.70
CA SER A 39 6.55 4.59 11.64
C SER A 39 6.01 4.15 13.01
N PRO A 40 4.80 3.57 13.10
CA PRO A 40 3.84 3.35 12.02
C PRO A 40 3.29 4.67 11.43
N LYS A 41 2.72 4.57 10.24
CA LYS A 41 1.99 5.66 9.60
C LYS A 41 0.52 5.29 9.59
N ASP A 42 -0.24 5.90 10.48
CA ASP A 42 -1.67 5.67 10.61
C ASP A 42 -2.46 6.65 9.75
N ASN A 43 -3.74 6.34 9.51
CA ASN A 43 -4.71 7.19 8.81
C ASN A 43 -4.25 7.66 7.41
N VAL A 44 -3.70 6.74 6.62
CA VAL A 44 -3.09 7.03 5.30
C VAL A 44 -4.13 7.24 4.17
N GLY A 45 -5.42 7.31 4.52
CA GLY A 45 -6.55 7.50 3.59
C GLY A 45 -7.39 6.24 3.39
N ASP A 46 -8.55 6.41 2.76
CA ASP A 46 -9.49 5.31 2.49
C ASP A 46 -8.93 4.29 1.51
N LEU A 47 -9.29 3.00 1.69
CA LEU A 47 -8.86 1.94 0.79
C LEU A 47 -9.42 2.15 -0.63
N PRO A 48 -8.62 1.98 -1.70
CA PRO A 48 -9.06 2.18 -3.09
C PRO A 48 -9.98 1.06 -3.61
N TYR A 49 -10.13 -0.01 -2.83
CA TYR A 49 -11.07 -1.09 -3.05
C TYR A 49 -11.86 -1.34 -1.78
N THR A 50 -13.16 -1.62 -1.93
CA THR A 50 -13.97 -2.15 -0.85
C THR A 50 -13.40 -3.49 -0.41
N ALA A 51 -12.96 -3.56 0.84
CA ALA A 51 -12.48 -4.78 1.47
C ALA A 51 -13.62 -5.46 2.24
N THR A 52 -13.67 -6.78 2.21
CA THR A 52 -14.58 -7.59 3.03
C THR A 52 -13.76 -8.47 3.97
N LEU A 53 -14.30 -8.72 5.16
CA LEU A 53 -13.67 -9.57 6.18
C LEU A 53 -13.20 -10.92 5.60
N GLY A 54 -12.00 -11.35 5.99
CA GLY A 54 -11.41 -12.61 5.57
C GLY A 54 -10.85 -12.61 4.14
N GLN A 55 -10.95 -11.50 3.40
CA GLN A 55 -10.28 -11.39 2.11
C GLN A 55 -8.79 -11.17 2.29
N LYS A 56 -8.02 -11.68 1.33
CA LYS A 56 -6.58 -11.49 1.23
C LYS A 56 -6.28 -10.28 0.33
N VAL A 57 -5.37 -9.42 0.76
CA VAL A 57 -4.97 -8.21 0.07
C VAL A 57 -3.45 -8.17 -0.08
N TRP A 58 -2.99 -7.65 -1.21
CA TRP A 58 -1.57 -7.43 -1.47
C TRP A 58 -1.29 -5.94 -1.60
N PHE A 59 -0.10 -5.53 -1.19
CA PHE A 59 0.38 -4.16 -1.35
C PHE A 59 1.68 -4.13 -2.15
N GLU A 60 1.82 -3.08 -2.95
CA GLU A 60 3.01 -2.80 -3.73
C GLU A 60 3.40 -1.34 -3.49
N ALA A 61 4.70 -1.07 -3.39
CA ALA A 61 5.19 0.27 -3.19
C ALA A 61 6.41 0.57 -4.06
N ARG A 62 6.68 1.86 -4.27
CA ARG A 62 7.88 2.34 -4.97
C ARG A 62 8.29 3.70 -4.45
N ILE A 63 9.58 3.98 -4.52
CA ILE A 63 10.15 5.28 -4.16
C ILE A 63 10.32 6.10 -5.43
N VAL A 64 9.77 7.31 -5.45
CA VAL A 64 10.00 8.33 -6.48
C VAL A 64 10.93 9.39 -5.89
N ARG A 65 12.07 9.63 -6.51
CA ARG A 65 13.04 10.63 -6.08
C ARG A 65 12.64 12.01 -6.60
N ALA A 66 13.29 13.05 -6.06
CA ALA A 66 13.02 14.44 -6.46
C ALA A 66 13.31 14.74 -7.94
N ASP A 67 14.14 13.92 -8.60
CA ASP A 67 14.48 13.98 -10.01
C ASP A 67 13.54 13.15 -10.91
N ALA A 68 12.36 12.79 -10.39
CA ALA A 68 11.33 11.96 -11.03
C ALA A 68 11.76 10.52 -11.38
N ARG A 69 12.97 10.09 -10.99
CA ARG A 69 13.38 8.69 -11.13
C ARG A 69 12.68 7.86 -10.09
N ALA A 70 12.28 6.66 -10.49
CA ALA A 70 11.50 5.80 -9.64
C ALA A 70 12.14 4.42 -9.49
N SER A 71 12.12 3.89 -8.27
CA SER A 71 12.66 2.57 -7.96
C SER A 71 11.89 1.47 -8.69
N THR A 72 12.50 0.28 -8.71
CA THR A 72 11.75 -0.96 -8.90
C THR A 72 10.65 -1.05 -7.85
N ARG A 73 9.53 -1.67 -8.24
CA ARG A 73 8.43 -1.90 -7.32
C ARG A 73 8.82 -3.04 -6.37
N PHE A 74 8.42 -2.91 -5.11
CA PHE A 74 8.58 -3.94 -4.10
C PHE A 74 7.24 -4.22 -3.43
N ARG A 75 7.08 -5.43 -2.89
CA ARG A 75 5.83 -5.93 -2.34
C ARG A 75 6.05 -6.47 -0.93
N CYS A 76 5.00 -6.48 -0.13
CA CYS A 76 4.97 -7.19 1.13
C CYS A 76 4.19 -8.51 0.98
N ASP A 77 4.27 -9.33 2.02
CA ASP A 77 3.40 -10.50 2.14
C ASP A 77 1.92 -10.06 2.16
N PRO A 78 1.02 -10.91 1.66
CA PRO A 78 -0.39 -10.62 1.70
C PRO A 78 -0.91 -10.53 3.13
N VAL A 79 -1.86 -9.62 3.35
CA VAL A 79 -2.51 -9.40 4.64
C VAL A 79 -3.97 -9.84 4.54
N ILE A 80 -4.51 -10.38 5.63
CA ILE A 80 -5.92 -10.73 5.75
C ILE A 80 -6.67 -9.53 6.32
N VAL A 81 -7.82 -9.22 5.72
CA VAL A 81 -8.72 -8.19 6.21
C VAL A 81 -9.41 -8.70 7.47
N GLU A 82 -9.13 -8.05 8.59
CA GLU A 82 -9.74 -8.34 9.89
C GLU A 82 -10.83 -7.31 10.22
N ALA A 83 -11.73 -7.66 11.15
CA ALA A 83 -12.69 -6.70 11.67
C ALA A 83 -11.92 -5.64 12.48
N GLY A 84 -12.23 -4.35 12.26
CA GLY A 84 -11.62 -3.27 13.03
C GLY A 84 -11.92 -3.48 14.52
N GLY A 85 -10.89 -3.82 15.29
CA GLY A 85 -10.98 -3.81 16.75
C GLY A 85 -11.23 -2.38 17.21
N ALA A 86 -12.27 -2.19 18.01
CA ALA A 86 -12.54 -0.94 18.70
C ALA A 86 -11.42 -0.57 19.67
#